data_AF-A0A521Z8C5-F1
#
_entry.id   AF-A0A521Z8C5-F1
#
_cell.length_a   1.000
_cell.length_b   1.000
_cell.length_c   1.000
_cell.angle_alpha   90.00
_cell.angle_beta   90.00
_cell.angle_gamma   90.00
#
_symmetry.space_group_name_H-M   'P 1'
#
loop_
_entity.id
_entity.type
_entity.pdbx_description
1 polymer ?
#
loop_
_entity_poly.entity_id
_entity_poly.type
_entity_poly.pdbx_seq_one_letter_code
_entity_poly.pdbx_strand_id
1 'polypeptide(L)'
;MKTRIVHATKKWLSSRAAIALAQFVALAALILSVFIGVQWRNFVNCLANYNDQYAAVTATRAAAADRDRAAEDAMWQAFQDAGNPAKVPPAQARQYAREAFDRYLAARQQARDDRARNPLPSPPKQACR
;
A
#
# COMPACT_ATOMS: atom_id res chain seq x y z
N MET A 1 7.91 -2.89 77.82
CA MET A 1 6.93 -3.08 76.72
C MET A 1 7.51 -2.45 75.45
N LYS A 2 7.46 -3.17 74.32
CA LYS A 2 8.33 -3.04 73.12
C LYS A 2 8.14 -1.74 72.31
N THR A 3 9.13 -0.86 72.31
CA THR A 3 9.30 0.23 71.32
C THR A 3 10.53 -0.02 70.44
N ARG A 4 10.58 -1.16 69.75
CA ARG A 4 11.71 -1.53 68.85
C ARG A 4 11.28 -2.10 67.50
N ILE A 5 10.23 -1.56 66.88
CA ILE A 5 9.82 -1.99 65.52
C ILE A 5 9.86 -0.83 64.51
N VAL A 6 10.05 0.42 64.95
CA VAL A 6 9.93 1.59 64.04
C VAL A 6 11.27 2.00 63.38
N HIS A 7 12.41 1.48 63.85
CA HIS A 7 13.73 1.89 63.32
C HIS A 7 14.30 0.99 62.21
N ALA A 8 13.83 -0.25 62.08
CA ALA A 8 14.33 -1.16 61.04
C ALA A 8 13.76 -0.83 59.65
N THR A 9 12.54 -0.31 59.57
CA THR A 9 11.90 0.08 58.30
C THR A 9 12.42 1.40 57.73
N LYS A 10 12.94 2.31 58.57
CA LYS A 10 13.52 3.59 58.10
C LYS A 10 14.98 3.51 57.66
N LYS A 11 15.76 2.55 58.14
CA LYS A 11 17.18 2.39 57.75
C LYS A 11 17.38 1.60 56.45
N TRP A 12 16.37 0.82 56.03
CA TRP A 12 16.42 0.01 54.81
C TRP A 12 16.18 0.83 53.53
N LEU A 13 15.70 2.08 53.65
CA LEU A 13 15.58 3.06 52.57
C LEU A 13 16.69 4.14 52.59
N SER A 14 17.85 3.83 53.19
CA SER A 14 19.04 4.68 53.05
C SER A 14 19.92 4.15 51.91
N SER A 15 20.50 4.96 51.03
CA SER A 15 20.31 6.38 50.74
C SER A 15 20.92 6.77 49.38
N ARG A 16 21.46 5.82 48.60
CA ARG A 16 22.13 6.14 47.32
C ARG A 16 21.93 5.06 46.27
N ALA A 17 21.98 3.79 46.64
CA ALA A 17 21.82 2.68 45.70
C ALA A 17 20.41 2.63 45.08
N ALA A 18 19.35 2.78 45.88
CA ALA A 18 17.98 2.82 45.36
C ALA A 18 17.70 4.05 44.49
N ILE A 19 18.28 5.21 44.85
CA ILE A 19 18.18 6.45 44.05
C ILE A 19 18.96 6.29 42.74
N ALA A 20 20.18 5.75 42.78
CA ALA A 20 21.00 5.49 41.61
C ALA A 20 20.33 4.46 40.68
N LEU A 21 19.72 3.42 41.23
CA LEU A 21 18.93 2.44 40.47
C LEU A 21 17.73 3.12 39.81
N ALA A 22 16.96 3.92 40.55
CA ALA A 22 15.82 4.65 40.00
C ALA A 22 16.24 5.64 38.90
N GLN A 23 17.36 6.34 39.08
CA GLN A 23 17.95 7.22 38.06
C GLN A 23 18.40 6.42 36.83
N PHE A 24 19.01 5.25 37.01
CA PHE A 24 19.43 4.39 35.90
C PHE A 24 18.23 3.87 35.11
N VAL A 25 17.18 3.42 35.81
CA VAL A 25 15.91 2.99 35.19
C VAL A 25 15.25 4.16 34.46
N ALA A 26 15.21 5.35 35.06
CA ALA A 26 14.66 6.53 34.41
C ALA A 26 15.46 6.93 33.15
N LEU A 27 16.80 6.86 33.22
CA LEU A 27 17.67 7.15 32.08
C LEU A 27 17.49 6.11 30.97
N ALA A 28 17.43 4.82 31.33
CA ALA A 28 17.15 3.74 30.39
C ALA A 28 15.76 3.89 29.75
N ALA A 29 14.73 4.23 30.52
CA ALA A 29 13.39 4.49 30.02
C ALA A 29 13.36 5.70 29.07
N LEU A 30 14.13 6.75 29.36
CA LEU A 30 14.24 7.93 28.50
C LEU A 30 14.95 7.59 27.18
N ILE A 31 16.06 6.85 27.23
CA ILE A 31 16.76 6.37 26.02
C ILE A 31 15.84 5.46 25.20
N LEU A 32 15.14 4.52 25.84
CA LEU A 32 14.21 3.61 25.17
C LEU A 32 13.04 4.37 24.53
N SER A 33 12.50 5.38 25.22
CA SER A 33 11.43 6.25 24.70
C SER A 33 11.88 7.01 23.46
N VAL A 34 13.08 7.59 23.47
CA VAL A 34 13.65 8.27 22.29
C VAL A 34 13.86 7.28 21.15
N PHE A 35 14.43 6.10 21.44
CA PHE A 35 14.68 5.07 20.42
C PHE A 35 13.38 4.58 19.79
N ILE A 36 12.36 4.25 20.59
CA ILE A 36 11.04 3.84 20.12
C ILE A 36 10.40 4.98 19.31
N GLY A 37 10.52 6.23 19.77
CA GLY A 37 9.98 7.39 19.06
C GLY A 37 10.60 7.59 17.67
N VAL A 38 11.92 7.40 17.53
CA VAL A 38 12.61 7.46 16.24
C VAL A 38 12.15 6.33 15.31
N GLN A 39 12.12 5.09 15.82
CA GLN A 39 11.64 3.93 15.04
C GLN A 39 10.20 4.11 14.58
N TRP A 40 9.33 4.60 15.46
CA TRP A 40 7.93 4.86 15.14
C TRP A 40 7.77 5.93 14.05
N ARG A 41 8.52 7.04 14.14
CA ARG A 41 8.51 8.08 13.10
C ARG A 41 8.96 7.54 11.75
N ASN A 42 10.04 6.77 11.72
CA ASN A 42 10.54 6.17 10.48
C ASN A 42 9.52 5.21 9.88
N PHE A 43 8.88 4.38 10.72
CA PHE A 43 7.83 3.46 10.29
C PHE A 43 6.61 4.20 9.71
N VAL A 44 6.11 5.24 10.38
CA VAL A 44 4.98 6.04 9.92
C VAL A 44 5.30 6.76 8.60
N ASN A 45 6.50 7.33 8.48
CA ASN A 45 6.94 7.97 7.23
C ASN A 45 7.04 6.96 6.07
N CYS A 46 7.55 5.76 6.33
CA CYS A 46 7.57 4.69 5.34
C CYS A 46 6.15 4.29 4.91
N LEU A 47 5.23 4.15 5.87
CA LEU A 47 3.83 3.81 5.60
C LEU A 47 3.11 4.89 4.79
N ALA A 48 3.39 6.17 5.07
CA ALA A 48 2.86 7.30 4.32
C ALA A 48 3.34 7.26 2.86
N ASN A 49 4.65 7.14 2.63
CA ASN A 49 5.22 7.03 1.29
C ASN A 49 4.70 5.81 0.52
N TYR A 50 4.54 4.67 1.21
CA TYR A 50 3.94 3.48 0.62
C TYR A 50 2.50 3.75 0.15
N ASN A 51 1.68 4.38 0.99
CA ASN A 51 0.29 4.68 0.64
C ASN A 51 0.19 5.65 -0.55
N ASP A 52 1.05 6.66 -0.62
CA ASP A 52 1.09 7.61 -1.73
C ASP A 52 1.47 6.91 -3.05
N GLN A 53 2.50 6.07 -3.03
CA GLN A 53 2.90 5.29 -4.20
C GLN A 53 1.84 4.27 -4.59
N TYR A 54 1.25 3.58 -3.62
CA TYR A 54 0.18 2.61 -3.85
C TYR A 54 -1.04 3.27 -4.47
N ALA A 55 -1.46 4.44 -3.97
CA ALA A 55 -2.58 5.20 -4.53
C ALA A 55 -2.30 5.63 -5.97
N ALA A 56 -1.12 6.17 -6.26
CA ALA A 56 -0.73 6.59 -7.61
C ALA A 56 -0.71 5.41 -8.61
N VAL A 57 -0.11 4.28 -8.22
CA VAL A 57 -0.06 3.08 -9.06
C VAL A 57 -1.46 2.47 -9.23
N THR A 58 -2.28 2.46 -8.19
CA THR A 58 -3.64 1.90 -8.29
C THR A 58 -4.51 2.72 -9.25
N ALA A 59 -4.42 4.05 -9.20
CA ALA A 59 -5.14 4.93 -10.10
C ALA A 59 -4.74 4.72 -11.57
N THR A 60 -3.44 4.62 -11.87
CA THR A 60 -2.96 4.37 -13.25
C THR A 60 -3.39 2.99 -13.76
N ARG A 61 -3.34 1.95 -12.91
CA ARG A 61 -3.81 0.61 -13.26
C ARG A 61 -5.32 0.54 -13.47
N ALA A 62 -6.10 1.30 -12.69
CA ALA A 62 -7.54 1.43 -12.87
C ALA A 62 -7.85 2.07 -14.23
N ALA A 63 -7.21 3.20 -14.56
CA ALA A 63 -7.38 3.85 -15.86
C ALA A 63 -6.96 2.96 -17.05
N ALA A 64 -5.95 2.10 -16.89
CA ALA A 64 -5.60 1.10 -17.89
C ALA A 64 -6.66 -0.01 -18.01
N ALA A 65 -7.26 -0.45 -16.90
CA ALA A 65 -8.36 -1.43 -16.92
C ALA A 65 -9.64 -0.87 -17.54
N ASP A 66 -9.96 0.40 -17.31
CA ASP A 66 -11.15 1.02 -17.91
C ASP A 66 -11.02 1.19 -19.42
N ARG A 67 -9.81 1.52 -19.92
CA ARG A 67 -9.51 1.53 -21.36
C ARG A 67 -9.64 0.15 -22.00
N ASP A 68 -9.17 -0.90 -21.32
CA ASP A 68 -9.29 -2.30 -21.74
C ASP A 68 -10.78 -2.69 -21.89
N ARG A 69 -11.60 -2.37 -20.88
CA ARG A 69 -13.06 -2.61 -20.91
C ARG A 69 -13.77 -1.82 -22.00
N ALA A 70 -13.48 -0.53 -22.15
CA ALA A 70 -14.09 0.29 -23.19
C ALA A 70 -13.77 -0.23 -24.60
N ALA A 71 -12.55 -0.73 -24.82
CA ALA A 71 -12.16 -1.36 -26.07
C ALA A 71 -12.86 -2.72 -26.30
N GLU A 72 -13.07 -3.49 -25.23
CA GLU A 72 -13.84 -4.73 -25.28
C GLU A 72 -15.31 -4.47 -25.63
N ASP A 73 -15.95 -3.49 -24.98
CA ASP A 73 -17.34 -3.10 -25.26
C ASP A 73 -17.49 -2.61 -26.70
N ALA A 74 -16.56 -1.79 -27.19
CA ALA A 74 -16.54 -1.32 -28.58
C ALA A 74 -16.36 -2.47 -29.59
N MET A 75 -15.54 -3.46 -29.25
CA MET A 75 -15.38 -4.67 -30.05
C MET A 75 -16.69 -5.47 -30.12
N TRP A 76 -17.35 -5.70 -28.98
CA TRP A 76 -18.62 -6.40 -28.94
C TRP A 76 -19.73 -5.66 -29.70
N GLN A 77 -19.79 -4.34 -29.57
CA GLN A 77 -20.70 -3.51 -30.36
C GLN A 77 -20.44 -3.66 -31.86
N ALA A 78 -19.16 -3.67 -32.27
CA ALA A 78 -18.80 -3.84 -33.67
C ALA A 78 -19.20 -5.22 -34.22
N PHE A 79 -19.09 -6.28 -33.41
CA PHE A 79 -19.58 -7.61 -33.80
C PHE A 79 -21.11 -7.64 -33.95
N GLN A 80 -21.84 -6.98 -33.05
CA GLN A 80 -23.30 -6.85 -33.18
C GLN A 80 -23.70 -6.07 -34.43
N ASP A 81 -23.00 -4.95 -34.70
CA ASP A 81 -23.25 -4.11 -35.87
C ASP A 81 -22.91 -4.84 -37.18
N ALA A 82 -21.84 -5.65 -37.19
CA ALA A 82 -21.48 -6.51 -38.32
C ALA A 82 -22.55 -7.58 -38.62
N GLY A 83 -23.29 -8.04 -37.61
CA GLY A 83 -24.43 -8.94 -37.78
C GLY A 83 -25.70 -8.25 -38.30
N ASN A 84 -25.73 -6.92 -38.34
CA ASN A 84 -26.88 -6.15 -38.79
C ASN A 84 -26.64 -5.51 -40.17
N PRO A 85 -27.27 -6.04 -41.25
CA PRO A 85 -27.07 -5.53 -42.61
C PRO A 85 -27.53 -4.09 -42.82
N ALA A 86 -28.37 -3.55 -41.93
CA ALA A 86 -28.79 -2.14 -41.97
C ALA A 86 -27.69 -1.18 -41.46
N LYS A 87 -26.72 -1.68 -40.67
CA LYS A 87 -25.59 -0.89 -40.15
C LYS A 87 -24.32 -1.10 -40.97
N VAL A 88 -24.00 -2.36 -41.28
CA VAL A 88 -22.79 -2.72 -42.01
C VAL A 88 -23.17 -3.64 -43.18
N PRO A 89 -22.78 -3.32 -44.43
CA PRO A 89 -23.05 -4.19 -45.57
C PRO A 89 -22.45 -5.60 -45.37
N PRO A 90 -23.14 -6.69 -45.76
CA PRO A 90 -22.65 -8.06 -45.56
C PRO A 90 -21.26 -8.33 -46.13
N ALA A 91 -20.93 -7.69 -47.26
CA ALA A 91 -19.62 -7.80 -47.90
C ALA A 91 -18.47 -7.23 -47.04
N GLN A 92 -18.76 -6.30 -46.12
CA GLN A 92 -17.78 -5.60 -45.27
C GLN A 92 -17.81 -6.08 -43.81
N ALA A 93 -18.88 -6.75 -43.38
CA ALA A 93 -19.10 -7.19 -42.00
C ALA A 93 -17.89 -7.92 -41.40
N ARG A 94 -17.28 -8.85 -42.15
CA ARG A 94 -16.11 -9.61 -41.69
C ARG A 94 -14.89 -8.74 -41.47
N GLN A 95 -14.62 -7.81 -42.39
CA GLN A 95 -13.49 -6.89 -42.28
C GLN A 95 -13.69 -5.94 -41.11
N TYR A 96 -14.88 -5.35 -40.97
CA TYR A 96 -15.24 -4.44 -39.89
C TYR A 96 -15.07 -5.09 -38.51
N ALA A 97 -15.56 -6.32 -38.33
CA ALA A 97 -15.41 -7.08 -37.10
C ALA A 97 -13.93 -7.40 -36.79
N ARG A 98 -13.13 -7.74 -37.82
CA ARG A 98 -11.70 -8.01 -37.66
C ARG A 98 -10.93 -6.76 -37.22
N GLU A 99 -11.20 -5.61 -37.84
CA GLU A 99 -10.58 -4.34 -37.46
C GLU A 99 -10.94 -3.92 -36.03
N ALA A 100 -12.15 -4.22 -35.56
CA ALA A 100 -12.54 -4.01 -34.17
C ALA A 100 -11.78 -4.93 -33.20
N PHE A 101 -11.63 -6.20 -33.57
CA PHE A 101 -10.85 -7.17 -32.80
C PHE A 101 -9.37 -6.80 -32.70
N ASP A 102 -8.75 -6.37 -33.80
CA ASP A 102 -7.35 -5.94 -33.82
C ASP A 102 -7.11 -4.69 -32.95
N ARG A 103 -8.07 -3.74 -32.97
CA ARG A 103 -8.06 -2.58 -32.07
C ARG A 103 -8.15 -2.98 -30.60
N TYR A 104 -9.02 -3.93 -30.26
CA TYR A 104 -9.11 -4.49 -28.91
C TYR A 104 -7.80 -5.14 -28.47
N LEU A 105 -7.18 -5.98 -29.32
CA LEU A 105 -5.92 -6.61 -28.98
C LEU A 105 -4.80 -5.58 -28.72
N ALA A 106 -4.72 -4.54 -29.53
CA ALA A 106 -3.76 -3.45 -29.33
C ALA A 106 -4.00 -2.73 -27.99
N ALA A 107 -5.24 -2.38 -27.68
CA ALA A 107 -5.60 -1.74 -26.40
C ALA A 107 -5.30 -2.64 -25.20
N ARG A 108 -5.59 -3.94 -25.30
CA ARG A 108 -5.29 -4.93 -24.27
C ARG A 108 -3.79 -5.06 -24.02
N GLN A 109 -2.99 -5.07 -25.09
CA GLN A 109 -1.53 -5.11 -24.96
C GLN A 109 -1.01 -3.84 -24.28
N GLN A 110 -1.51 -2.66 -24.69
CA GLN A 110 -1.15 -1.39 -24.05
C GLN A 110 -1.52 -1.38 -22.56
N ALA A 111 -2.68 -1.91 -22.18
CA ALA A 111 -3.09 -2.03 -20.78
C ALA A 111 -2.18 -2.96 -19.98
N ARG A 112 -1.66 -4.05 -20.60
CA ARG A 112 -0.67 -4.93 -19.98
C ARG A 112 0.67 -4.21 -19.78
N ASP A 113 1.14 -3.49 -20.79
CA ASP A 113 2.39 -2.74 -20.73
C ASP A 113 2.31 -1.61 -19.68
N ASP A 114 1.17 -0.94 -19.58
CA ASP A 114 0.90 0.06 -18.54
C ASP A 114 0.94 -0.55 -17.13
N ARG A 115 0.35 -1.73 -16.93
CA ARG A 115 0.40 -2.46 -15.65
C ARG A 115 1.81 -2.98 -15.34
N ALA A 116 2.61 -3.30 -16.35
CA ALA A 116 4.00 -3.75 -16.17
C ALA A 116 4.93 -2.58 -15.81
N ARG A 117 4.73 -1.41 -16.42
CA ARG A 117 5.47 -0.16 -16.11
C ARG A 117 5.10 0.43 -14.75
N ASN A 118 3.93 0.09 -14.22
CA ASN A 118 3.44 0.54 -12.91
C ASN A 118 3.19 -0.67 -11.98
N PRO A 119 4.25 -1.33 -11.49
CA PRO A 119 4.11 -2.44 -10.56
C PRO A 119 3.60 -1.94 -9.20
N LEU A 120 2.79 -2.75 -8.53
CA LEU A 120 2.37 -2.45 -7.16
C LEU A 120 3.59 -2.47 -6.22
N PRO A 121 3.69 -1.54 -5.27
CA PRO A 121 4.79 -1.54 -4.31
C PRO A 121 4.75 -2.80 -3.44
N SER A 122 5.93 -3.25 -2.98
CA SER A 122 6.05 -4.41 -2.09
C SER A 122 5.29 -4.20 -0.79
N PRO A 123 4.73 -5.27 -0.17
CA PRO A 123 3.92 -5.13 1.02
C PRO A 123 4.63 -4.40 2.17
N PRO A 124 3.91 -3.64 3.03
CA PRO A 124 4.51 -2.84 4.10
C PRO A 124 5.39 -3.64 5.06
N LYS A 125 5.04 -4.90 5.35
CA LYS A 125 5.86 -5.80 6.21
C LYS A 125 7.26 -6.10 5.65
N GLN A 126 7.45 -5.90 4.36
CA GLN A 126 8.73 -6.09 3.66
C GLN A 126 9.43 -4.75 3.40
N ALA A 127 8.66 -3.68 3.14
CA ALA A 127 9.18 -2.35 2.81
C ALA A 127 9.49 -1.47 4.04
N CYS A 128 8.75 -1.62 5.14
CA CYS A 128 8.87 -0.83 6.36
C CYS A 128 9.29 -1.74 7.52
N ARG A 129 10.61 -1.91 7.70
CA ARG A 129 11.21 -2.66 8.81
C ARG A 129 12.06 -1.75 9.69
#